data_AF-A0A965FC42-F1
#
_entry.id   AF-A0A965FC42-F1
#
_cell.length_a   1.000
_cell.length_b   1.000
_cell.length_c   1.000
_cell.angle_alpha   90.00
_cell.angle_beta   90.00
_cell.angle_gamma   90.00
#
_symmetry.space_group_name_H-M   'P 1'
#
loop_
_entity.id
_entity.type
_entity.pdbx_description
1 polymer ?
#
loop_
_entity_poly.entity_id
_entity_poly.type
_entity_poly.pdbx_seq_one_letter_code
_entity_poly.pdbx_strand_id
1 'polypeptide(L)' 'MAEKYTVADLVAEFLPQVGVSTVFGIVSVHNIPMLDAIGQRNRLRYVKARGEMGGAHMADAYAR' A
#
# COMPACT_ATOMS: atom_id res chain seq x y z
N MET A 1 5.60 -0.10 25.42
CA MET A 1 4.22 0.33 25.13
C MET A 1 3.74 -0.51 23.97
N ALA A 2 2.58 -1.14 24.05
CA ALA A 2 2.00 -1.80 22.87
C ALA A 2 1.79 -0.71 21.80
N GLU A 3 2.34 -0.89 20.61
CA GLU A 3 2.03 0.03 19.50
C GLU A 3 0.51 0.07 19.33
N LYS A 4 -0.02 1.28 19.24
CA LYS A 4 -1.45 1.48 19.07
C LYS A 4 -1.81 1.05 17.66
N TYR A 5 -2.54 -0.04 17.52
CA TYR A 5 -3.04 -0.52 16.24
C TYR A 5 -3.87 0.59 15.56
N THR A 6 -3.50 0.92 14.33
CA THR A 6 -4.10 2.00 13.53
C THR A 6 -4.94 1.43 12.38
N VAL A 7 -5.70 2.31 11.71
CA VAL A 7 -6.39 1.93 10.46
C VAL A 7 -5.39 1.58 9.35
N ALA A 8 -4.19 2.17 9.35
CA ALA A 8 -3.14 1.80 8.40
C ALA A 8 -2.68 0.35 8.59
N ASP A 9 -2.54 -0.07 9.86
CA ASP A 9 -2.21 -1.46 10.20
C ASP A 9 -3.28 -2.43 9.72
N LEU A 10 -4.56 -2.06 9.88
CA LEU A 10 -5.70 -2.84 9.39
C LEU A 10 -5.65 -3.02 7.88
N VAL A 11 -5.45 -1.94 7.12
CA VAL A 11 -5.38 -2.01 5.66
C VAL A 11 -4.19 -2.86 5.21
N ALA A 12 -3.00 -2.63 5.79
CA ALA A 12 -1.80 -3.38 5.45
C ALA A 12 -1.90 -4.88 5.80
N GLU A 13 -2.69 -5.24 6.82
CA GLU A 13 -2.96 -6.62 7.20
C GLU A 13 -4.02 -7.28 6.33
N PHE A 14 -5.07 -6.54 5.97
CA PHE A 14 -6.22 -7.04 5.22
C PHE A 14 -5.91 -7.28 3.74
N LEU A 15 -5.17 -6.37 3.08
CA LEU A 15 -4.90 -6.46 1.64
C LEU A 15 -4.28 -7.82 1.22
N PRO A 16 -3.23 -8.35 1.90
CA PRO A 16 -2.72 -9.69 1.61
C PRO A 16 -3.74 -10.82 1.83
N GLN A 17 -4.64 -10.68 2.81
CA GLN A 17 -5.64 -11.71 3.13
C GLN A 17 -6.69 -11.85 2.03
N VAL A 18 -6.98 -10.77 1.30
CA VAL A 18 -7.88 -10.78 0.14
C VAL A 18 -7.16 -11.00 -1.19
N GLY A 19 -5.90 -11.48 -1.15
CA GLY A 19 -5.14 -11.87 -2.33
C GLY A 19 -4.39 -10.73 -3.04
N VAL A 20 -4.37 -9.51 -2.47
CA VAL A 20 -3.55 -8.43 -3.02
C VAL A 20 -2.08 -8.72 -2.77
N SER A 21 -1.26 -8.63 -3.81
CA SER A 21 0.18 -8.89 -3.76
C SER A 21 1.03 -7.65 -4.08
N THR A 22 0.47 -6.69 -4.82
CA THR A 22 1.18 -5.51 -5.33
C THR A 22 0.35 -4.25 -5.12
N VAL A 23 1.00 -3.16 -4.68
CA VAL A 23 0.40 -1.83 -4.53
C VAL A 23 1.17 -0.84 -5.40
N PHE A 24 0.45 0.02 -6.14
CA PHE A 24 1.02 1.05 -6.99
C PHE A 24 0.68 2.43 -6.42
N GLY A 25 1.64 3.35 -6.35
CA GLY A 25 1.34 4.68 -5.81
C GLY A 25 2.50 5.66 -5.76
N ILE A 26 2.17 6.88 -5.31
CA ILE A 26 3.11 7.96 -5.02
C ILE A 26 3.09 8.28 -3.52
N VAL A 27 4.25 8.59 -2.97
CA VAL A 27 4.40 8.97 -1.56
C VAL A 27 4.00 10.43 -1.39
N SER A 28 3.16 10.72 -0.40
CA SER A 28 2.75 12.06 0.02
C SER A 28 2.72 12.12 1.54
N VAL A 29 2.98 13.27 2.13
CA VAL A 29 2.97 13.45 3.60
C VAL A 29 1.66 12.96 4.26
N HIS A 30 0.56 13.01 3.53
CA HIS A 30 -0.77 12.58 3.99
C HIS A 30 -0.97 11.06 3.99
N ASN A 31 -0.15 10.30 3.26
CA ASN A 31 -0.28 8.85 3.14
C ASN A 31 0.93 8.07 3.72
N ILE A 32 1.93 8.76 4.27
CA ILE A 32 3.09 8.14 4.93
C ILE A 32 2.67 7.07 5.96
N PRO A 33 1.71 7.30 6.88
CA PRO A 33 1.34 6.28 7.85
C PRO A 33 0.83 4.97 7.21
N MET A 34 0.13 5.07 6.07
CA MET A 34 -0.32 3.90 5.32
C MET A 34 0.84 3.14 4.68
N LEU A 35 1.80 3.87 4.11
CA LEU A 35 2.98 3.28 3.47
C LEU A 35 3.94 2.67 4.48
N ASP A 36 4.08 3.29 5.64
CA ASP A 36 4.87 2.75 6.76
C ASP A 36 4.29 1.43 7.23
N ALA A 37 2.98 1.34 7.46
CA ALA A 37 2.32 0.08 7.86
C ALA A 37 2.49 -1.03 6.80
N ILE A 38 2.37 -0.68 5.51
CA ILE A 38 2.64 -1.62 4.40
C ILE A 38 4.10 -2.08 4.41
N GLY A 39 5.04 -1.16 4.58
CA GLY A 39 6.48 -1.42 4.57
C GLY A 39 6.95 -2.25 5.76
N GLN A 40 6.45 -1.94 6.98
CA GLN A 40 6.79 -2.66 8.21
C GLN A 40 6.36 -4.13 8.16
N ARG A 41 5.21 -4.43 7.57
CA ARG A 41 4.71 -5.81 7.43
C ARG A 41 5.42 -6.57 6.31
N ASN A 42 5.91 -5.88 5.29
CA ASN A 42 6.67 -6.45 4.17
C ASN A 42 5.97 -7.65 3.48
N ARG A 43 4.64 -7.59 3.38
CA ARG A 43 3.79 -8.62 2.73
C ARG A 43 3.30 -8.23 1.33
N LEU A 44 3.42 -6.96 0.98
CA LEU A 44 2.96 -6.39 -0.30
C LEU A 44 4.17 -5.81 -1.03
N ARG A 45 4.22 -6.03 -2.35
CA ARG A 45 5.19 -5.35 -3.21
C ARG A 45 4.73 -3.93 -3.51
N TYR A 46 5.43 -2.92 -2.98
CA TYR A 46 5.14 -1.53 -3.32
C TYR A 46 5.90 -1.10 -4.59
N VAL A 47 5.15 -0.63 -5.60
CA VAL A 47 5.69 -0.15 -6.88
C VAL A 47 5.45 1.35 -6.97
N LYS A 48 6.56 2.10 -6.98
CA LYS A 48 6.53 3.56 -7.03
C LYS A 48 6.15 4.04 -8.43
N ALA A 49 5.10 4.85 -8.52
CA ALA A 49 4.72 5.58 -9.72
C ALA A 49 5.33 6.99 -9.73
N ARG A 50 5.38 7.62 -10.90
CA ARG A 50 5.82 9.03 -11.08
C ARG A 50 4.69 10.05 -10.99
N GLY A 51 3.44 9.58 -10.96
CA GLY A 51 2.23 10.37 -10.78
C GLY A 51 1.04 9.43 -10.55
N GLU A 52 -0.04 9.96 -10.00
CA GLU A 52 -1.22 9.21 -9.60
C GLU A 52 -1.90 8.55 -10.80
N MET A 53 -2.05 9.28 -11.90
CA MET A 53 -2.62 8.76 -13.14
C MET A 53 -1.82 7.57 -13.68
N GLY A 54 -0.49 7.67 -13.64
CA GLY A 54 0.38 6.55 -14.04
C GLY A 54 0.21 5.33 -13.12
N GLY A 55 0.14 5.55 -11.81
CA GLY A 55 -0.10 4.49 -10.83
C GLY A 55 -1.44 3.79 -11.04
N ALA A 56 -2.50 4.54 -11.36
CA ALA A 56 -3.82 3.99 -11.64
C ALA A 56 -3.82 3.11 -12.91
N HIS A 57 -3.19 3.57 -14.00
CA HIS A 57 -3.05 2.76 -15.21
C HIS A 57 -2.20 1.51 -15.01
N MET A 58 -1.13 1.59 -14.21
CA MET A 58 -0.34 0.41 -13.84
C MET A 58 -1.17 -0.61 -13.06
N ALA A 59 -2.00 -0.16 -12.13
CA ALA A 59 -2.89 -1.03 -11.37
C ALA A 59 -3.97 -1.68 -12.24
N ASP A 60 -4.60 -0.92 -13.14
CA ASP A 60 -5.60 -1.45 -14.09
C ASP A 60 -4.97 -2.51 -15.01
N ALA A 61 -3.79 -2.23 -15.59
CA ALA A 61 -3.09 -3.20 -16.43
C ALA A 61 -2.66 -4.45 -15.65
N TYR A 62 -2.27 -4.31 -14.38
CA TYR A 62 -1.89 -5.44 -13.53
C TYR A 62 -3.06 -6.33 -13.11
N ALA A 63 -4.29 -5.80 -13.07
CA ALA A 63 -5.49 -6.52 -12.66
C ALA A 63 -6.15 -7.34 -13.78
N ARG A 64 -5.73 -7.13 -15.04
CA ARG A 64 -6.25 -7.82 -16.23
C ARG A 64 -5.48 -9.12 -16.50
#